data_AF-A0A316BBW6-F1
#
_entry.id   AF-A0A316BBW6-F1
#
_cell.length_a   1.000
_cell.length_b   1.000
_cell.length_c   1.000
_cell.angle_alpha   90.00
_cell.angle_beta   90.00
_cell.angle_gamma   90.00
#
_symmetry.space_group_name_H-M   'P 1'
#
loop_
_entity.id
_entity.type
_entity.pdbx_description
1 polymer ?
#
loop_
_entity_poly.entity_id
_entity_poly.type
_entity_poly.pdbx_seq_one_letter_code
_entity_poly.pdbx_strand_id
1 'polypeptide(L)'
;MIPRVILSVVLCAAITLGSFPVMGKQDNFAPAEYDTYDITLVDGGSLTVKLLGGRCFFVSSKNQKYYVTLSKAKSTRTVRTFTVSGETFDVELASIMDEDVLYNVTVSYEAYGMEVNNGDNIIFKRGGNIYFWKSANYEYNLETAAELWTDEQSLKECLEPQNDIECDDPVLIAYSDRIVGDAKDDWEKVFRIYKFVSSEMAYDDTEAETSSAGFQDSAVTVIRAGRAICEGFANAFVALCRAQGIPAAVEFGIGFSDYKAMTTKKPASTDIADHAWAAVYLGGKWLFVDPTYDMSRFYHGPKDIRVYEESTKYYLLSLEAFSNDHMIYDADTRHGLPKAGYCGDKTSGTRFEITRDGVCHIMGSGTVALPAGITGFHTVVFEEGSNITDIGYGCFFDCDLLTTVILPDTVTSISDYAFCTCEDLQYVYIPDSCGYIGENAFMGCDELSYVKVPNACWKLGDKAFDGCPRLYISVPTKVSDFADDYSTKPMYIENR
;
A
#
# COMPACT_ATOMS: atom_id res chain seq x y z
N MET A 1 22.28 16.62 4.94
CA MET A 1 22.45 15.17 4.68
C MET A 1 22.39 14.42 6.00
N ILE A 2 21.16 14.16 6.47
CA ILE A 2 20.85 13.37 7.68
C ILE A 2 20.03 12.17 7.16
N PRO A 3 20.32 10.93 7.57
CA PRO A 3 19.67 9.75 7.01
C PRO A 3 18.21 9.69 7.46
N ARG A 4 17.33 9.17 6.59
CA ARG A 4 16.07 8.51 6.98
C ARG A 4 16.42 7.44 8.04
N VAL A 5 16.30 7.79 9.31
CA VAL A 5 16.45 6.84 10.42
C VAL A 5 15.06 6.43 10.84
N ILE A 6 14.68 5.25 10.33
CA ILE A 6 13.93 4.25 11.09
C ILE A 6 14.63 4.10 12.44
N LEU A 7 14.06 4.68 13.50
CA LEU A 7 14.58 4.57 14.85
C LEU A 7 13.77 3.55 15.64
N SER A 8 14.14 2.27 15.49
CA SER A 8 13.89 1.26 16.51
C SER A 8 15.01 1.34 17.55
N VAL A 9 14.88 2.22 18.54
CA VAL A 9 15.72 2.18 19.76
C VAL A 9 14.89 1.63 20.91
N VAL A 10 15.31 0.48 21.41
CA VAL A 10 14.86 -0.08 22.69
C VAL A 10 15.36 0.81 23.83
N LEU A 11 14.45 1.33 24.67
CA LEU A 11 14.75 1.60 26.09
C LEU A 11 13.50 1.44 26.98
N CYS A 12 13.65 0.60 28.00
CA CYS A 12 12.64 0.17 28.98
C CYS A 12 12.29 1.21 30.07
N ALA A 13 11.10 1.00 30.67
CA ALA A 13 10.59 1.39 32.01
C ALA A 13 10.06 2.84 32.17
N ALA A 14 8.93 3.16 32.84
CA ALA A 14 8.13 2.48 33.88
C ALA A 14 6.72 3.14 34.07
N ILE A 15 5.68 2.29 34.31
CA ILE A 15 4.57 2.39 35.34
C ILE A 15 3.50 3.52 35.15
N THR A 16 2.15 3.37 35.25
CA THR A 16 1.20 2.40 35.85
C THR A 16 -0.24 2.47 35.26
N LEU A 17 -0.85 1.29 35.09
CA LEU A 17 -2.24 0.85 35.37
C LEU A 17 -3.47 1.63 34.87
N GLY A 18 -4.12 1.05 33.86
CA GLY A 18 -5.56 0.87 33.79
C GLY A 18 -5.85 -0.60 33.46
N SER A 19 -6.44 -1.33 34.40
CA SER A 19 -6.68 -2.77 34.33
C SER A 19 -7.57 -3.18 33.16
N PHE A 20 -6.98 -3.83 32.15
CA PHE A 20 -7.74 -4.67 31.22
C PHE A 20 -7.71 -6.11 31.72
N PRO A 21 -8.84 -6.84 31.59
CA PRO A 21 -8.95 -8.19 32.12
C PRO A 21 -7.90 -9.07 31.48
N VAL A 22 -7.17 -9.81 32.32
CA VAL A 22 -6.43 -11.00 31.90
C VAL A 22 -7.47 -11.96 31.32
N MET A 23 -7.65 -11.93 29.99
CA MET A 23 -8.44 -12.94 29.31
C MET A 23 -7.66 -14.26 29.41
N GLY A 24 -8.18 -15.13 30.26
CA GLY A 24 -7.76 -16.51 30.34
C GLY A 24 -7.95 -17.21 28.99
N LYS A 25 -7.08 -18.18 28.74
CA LYS A 25 -7.12 -19.10 27.60
C LYS A 25 -8.53 -19.65 27.32
N GLN A 26 -9.07 -19.30 26.17
CA GLN A 26 -9.87 -20.17 25.28
C GLN A 26 -9.97 -19.46 23.93
N ASP A 27 -9.33 -20.01 22.90
CA ASP A 27 -9.38 -19.51 21.52
C ASP A 27 -10.81 -19.70 20.97
N ASN A 28 -11.73 -18.80 21.32
CA ASN A 28 -13.07 -18.78 20.74
C ASN A 28 -12.98 -18.19 19.33
N PHE A 29 -12.64 -19.03 18.35
CA PHE A 29 -12.71 -18.64 16.93
C PHE A 29 -14.14 -18.23 16.58
N ALA A 30 -14.27 -17.10 15.89
CA ALA A 30 -15.54 -16.57 15.41
C ALA A 30 -15.81 -17.08 13.98
N PRO A 31 -17.05 -17.51 13.66
CA PRO A 31 -17.43 -17.80 12.29
C PRO A 31 -17.48 -16.52 11.46
N ALA A 32 -17.07 -16.61 10.20
CA ALA A 32 -17.32 -15.57 9.21
C ALA A 32 -18.84 -15.43 8.96
N GLU A 33 -19.24 -14.30 8.38
CA GLU A 33 -20.65 -13.99 8.10
C GLU A 33 -21.18 -14.70 6.86
N TYR A 34 -20.29 -15.33 6.09
CA TYR A 34 -20.59 -16.12 4.91
C TYR A 34 -20.36 -17.61 5.16
N ASP A 35 -21.15 -18.44 4.48
CA ASP A 35 -20.96 -19.89 4.40
C ASP A 35 -20.51 -20.34 2.99
N THR A 36 -20.39 -19.38 2.06
CA THR A 36 -20.13 -19.59 0.65
C THR A 36 -19.34 -18.42 0.06
N TYR A 37 -18.34 -18.69 -0.78
CA TYR A 37 -17.73 -17.71 -1.69
C TYR A 37 -17.17 -18.41 -2.93
N ASP A 38 -16.79 -17.61 -3.94
CA ASP A 38 -16.24 -18.10 -5.20
C ASP A 38 -14.72 -17.93 -5.26
N ILE A 39 -14.02 -19.03 -5.53
CA ILE A 39 -12.62 -19.00 -5.97
C ILE A 39 -12.61 -18.69 -7.47
N THR A 40 -11.75 -17.77 -7.89
CA THR A 40 -11.53 -17.45 -9.31
C THR A 40 -10.46 -18.37 -9.89
N LEU A 41 -10.77 -19.05 -10.99
CA LEU A 41 -9.81 -19.89 -11.69
C LEU A 41 -8.93 -19.04 -12.61
N VAL A 42 -7.74 -19.56 -12.96
CA VAL A 42 -6.73 -18.81 -13.75
C VAL A 42 -7.17 -18.41 -15.15
N ASP A 43 -8.26 -18.99 -15.64
CA ASP A 43 -8.83 -18.73 -16.95
C ASP A 43 -10.18 -17.98 -16.88
N GLY A 44 -10.48 -17.37 -15.73
CA GLY A 44 -11.71 -16.64 -15.46
C GLY A 44 -12.90 -17.52 -15.10
N GLY A 45 -12.74 -18.85 -15.05
CA GLY A 45 -13.74 -19.74 -14.47
C GLY A 45 -13.95 -19.47 -12.97
N SER A 46 -14.98 -20.09 -12.40
CA SER A 46 -15.24 -20.09 -10.96
C SER A 46 -15.22 -21.50 -10.37
N LEU A 47 -14.91 -21.55 -9.07
CA LEU A 47 -15.11 -22.68 -8.18
C LEU A 47 -15.76 -22.17 -6.90
N THR A 48 -17.08 -22.34 -6.78
CA THR A 48 -17.82 -22.01 -5.57
C THR A 48 -17.47 -22.99 -4.46
N VAL A 49 -17.11 -22.48 -3.29
CA VAL A 49 -16.85 -23.26 -2.07
C VAL A 49 -17.96 -22.97 -1.06
N LYS A 50 -18.67 -24.00 -0.61
CA LYS A 50 -19.76 -23.88 0.35
C LYS A 50 -19.60 -24.82 1.54
N LEU A 51 -19.74 -24.29 2.75
CA LEU A 51 -19.77 -25.08 3.97
C LEU A 51 -21.22 -25.34 4.37
N LEU A 52 -21.56 -26.60 4.62
CA LEU A 52 -22.88 -26.97 5.13
C LEU A 52 -22.77 -28.21 6.02
N GLY A 53 -23.13 -28.04 7.29
CA GLY A 53 -22.93 -29.09 8.29
C GLY A 53 -21.44 -29.41 8.45
N GLY A 54 -21.07 -30.69 8.38
CA GLY A 54 -19.67 -31.13 8.48
C GLY A 54 -18.90 -31.19 7.15
N ARG A 55 -19.50 -30.72 6.05
CA ARG A 55 -19.03 -30.95 4.69
C ARG A 55 -18.69 -29.66 3.95
N CYS A 56 -17.72 -29.77 3.06
CA CYS A 56 -17.36 -28.73 2.11
C CYS A 56 -17.78 -29.16 0.71
N PHE A 57 -18.67 -28.37 0.10
CA PHE A 57 -19.24 -28.58 -1.22
C PHE A 57 -18.57 -27.65 -2.22
N PHE A 58 -18.37 -28.17 -3.43
CA PHE A 58 -17.71 -27.46 -4.51
C PHE A 58 -18.56 -27.52 -5.78
N VAL A 59 -18.70 -26.37 -6.43
CA VAL A 59 -19.34 -26.25 -7.75
C VAL A 59 -18.38 -25.53 -8.67
N SER A 60 -17.84 -26.25 -9.66
CA SER A 60 -16.89 -25.72 -10.63
C SER A 60 -17.55 -25.42 -11.96
N SER A 61 -17.14 -24.32 -12.58
CA SER A 61 -17.38 -24.02 -14.00
C SER A 61 -16.58 -24.91 -14.96
N LYS A 62 -15.68 -25.76 -14.45
CA LYS A 62 -14.78 -26.61 -15.24
C LYS A 62 -14.91 -28.07 -14.78
N ASN A 63 -15.09 -28.94 -15.76
CA ASN A 63 -14.99 -30.39 -15.54
C ASN A 63 -13.51 -30.83 -15.60
N GLN A 64 -12.82 -30.75 -14.46
CA GLN A 64 -11.43 -31.15 -14.34
C GLN A 64 -11.15 -31.87 -13.02
N LYS A 65 -9.89 -32.26 -12.81
CA LYS A 65 -9.41 -32.87 -11.58
C LYS A 65 -8.99 -31.77 -10.60
N TYR A 66 -9.40 -31.93 -9.35
CA TYR A 66 -8.99 -31.08 -8.24
C TYR A 66 -8.39 -31.93 -7.11
N TYR A 67 -7.54 -31.29 -6.31
CA TYR A 67 -7.00 -31.83 -5.07
C TYR A 67 -7.41 -30.92 -3.93
N VAL A 68 -8.17 -31.45 -2.98
CA VAL A 68 -8.57 -30.72 -1.77
C VAL A 68 -7.72 -31.22 -0.62
N THR A 69 -6.84 -30.38 -0.09
CA THR A 69 -5.91 -30.72 0.98
C THR A 69 -6.31 -30.02 2.26
N LEU A 70 -6.59 -30.80 3.31
CA LEU A 70 -6.83 -30.30 4.66
C LEU A 70 -5.53 -30.34 5.45
N SER A 71 -5.10 -29.20 5.99
CA SER A 71 -3.87 -29.06 6.79
C SER A 71 -4.13 -28.30 8.09
N LYS A 72 -3.41 -28.62 9.17
CA LYS A 72 -3.51 -27.85 10.42
C LYS A 72 -2.86 -26.47 10.24
N ALA A 73 -3.61 -25.39 10.43
CA ALA A 73 -3.10 -24.03 10.19
C ALA A 73 -1.83 -23.72 11.02
N LYS A 74 -1.80 -24.12 12.29
CA LYS A 74 -0.65 -23.85 13.18
C LYS A 74 0.66 -24.53 12.79
N SER A 75 0.59 -25.71 12.16
CA SER A 75 1.78 -26.53 11.93
C SER A 75 1.98 -26.90 10.46
N THR A 76 1.16 -26.35 9.58
CA THR A 76 1.03 -26.65 8.13
C THR A 76 0.93 -28.14 7.78
N ARG A 77 0.69 -29.00 8.79
CA ARG A 77 0.76 -30.46 8.64
C ARG A 77 -0.49 -30.93 7.91
N THR A 78 -0.30 -31.54 6.74
CA THR A 78 -1.35 -32.21 6.00
C THR A 78 -2.00 -33.31 6.83
N VAL A 79 -3.33 -33.24 6.91
CA VAL A 79 -4.19 -34.26 7.53
C VAL A 79 -4.62 -35.24 6.46
N ARG A 80 -5.13 -34.73 5.33
CA ARG A 80 -5.63 -35.54 4.22
C ARG A 80 -5.71 -34.73 2.94
N THR A 81 -5.40 -35.39 1.82
CA THR A 81 -5.68 -34.88 0.47
C THR A 81 -6.75 -35.75 -0.18
N PHE A 82 -7.76 -35.11 -0.75
CA PHE A 82 -8.83 -35.73 -1.50
C PHE A 82 -8.59 -35.45 -2.98
N THR A 83 -8.64 -36.50 -3.80
CA THR A 83 -8.67 -36.35 -5.26
C THR A 83 -10.12 -36.42 -5.72
N VAL A 84 -10.57 -35.35 -6.36
CA VAL A 84 -11.95 -35.19 -6.82
C VAL A 84 -11.97 -34.75 -8.28
N SER A 85 -13.08 -34.96 -8.97
CA SER A 85 -13.23 -34.60 -10.37
C SER A 85 -14.69 -34.36 -10.70
N GLY A 86 -14.96 -33.48 -11.66
CA GLY A 86 -16.31 -33.12 -12.06
C GLY A 86 -16.66 -31.67 -11.74
N GLU A 87 -17.84 -31.26 -12.17
CA GLU A 87 -18.38 -29.91 -11.95
C GLU A 87 -19.03 -29.75 -10.57
N THR A 88 -19.43 -30.85 -9.93
CA THR A 88 -19.96 -30.83 -8.57
C THR A 88 -19.38 -31.99 -7.78
N PHE A 89 -18.80 -31.67 -6.62
CA PHE A 89 -18.23 -32.64 -5.71
C PHE A 89 -18.22 -32.09 -4.28
N ASP A 90 -18.03 -32.96 -3.30
CA ASP A 90 -17.97 -32.55 -1.91
C ASP A 90 -17.08 -33.49 -1.07
N VAL A 91 -16.61 -32.99 0.06
CA VAL A 91 -15.73 -33.72 0.99
C VAL A 91 -16.24 -33.60 2.42
N GLU A 92 -16.23 -34.71 3.14
CA GLU A 92 -16.54 -34.75 4.58
C GLU A 92 -15.30 -34.40 5.39
N LEU A 93 -15.31 -33.25 6.07
CA LEU A 93 -14.15 -32.75 6.81
C LEU A 93 -14.33 -32.86 8.32
N ALA A 94 -15.55 -32.67 8.85
CA ALA A 94 -15.76 -32.59 10.29
C ALA A 94 -15.31 -33.85 11.07
N SER A 95 -15.46 -35.03 10.45
CA SER A 95 -15.05 -36.31 11.04
C SER A 95 -13.53 -36.47 11.22
N ILE A 96 -12.72 -35.68 10.51
CA ILE A 96 -11.25 -35.73 10.56
C ILE A 96 -10.63 -34.45 11.15
N MET A 97 -11.46 -33.50 11.58
CA MET A 97 -11.04 -32.28 12.25
C MET A 97 -11.14 -32.42 13.77
N ASP A 98 -10.31 -31.66 14.47
CA ASP A 98 -10.44 -31.45 15.92
C ASP A 98 -11.44 -30.30 16.19
N GLU A 99 -12.13 -30.32 17.34
CA GLU A 99 -13.01 -29.21 17.76
C GLU A 99 -12.17 -27.97 18.10
N ASP A 100 -12.65 -26.78 17.71
CA ASP A 100 -12.03 -25.47 17.97
C ASP A 100 -10.52 -25.45 17.62
N VAL A 101 -10.17 -25.95 16.44
CA VAL A 101 -8.83 -25.86 15.83
C VAL A 101 -8.97 -25.32 14.41
N LEU A 102 -8.11 -24.38 14.02
CA LEU A 102 -8.04 -23.84 12.66
C LEU A 102 -7.35 -24.83 11.70
N TYR A 103 -7.94 -24.99 10.52
CA TYR A 103 -7.42 -25.78 9.40
C TYR A 103 -7.44 -24.96 8.11
N ASN A 104 -6.42 -25.15 7.27
CA ASN A 104 -6.40 -24.62 5.91
C ASN A 104 -6.99 -25.69 4.97
N VAL A 105 -7.87 -25.25 4.07
CA VAL A 105 -8.39 -26.06 2.97
C VAL A 105 -7.77 -25.57 1.68
N THR A 106 -6.68 -26.18 1.25
CA THR A 106 -6.05 -25.84 -0.02
C THR A 106 -6.77 -26.55 -1.15
N VAL A 107 -7.18 -25.82 -2.18
CA VAL A 107 -7.71 -26.41 -3.43
C VAL A 107 -6.71 -26.22 -4.55
N SER A 108 -6.22 -27.33 -5.10
CA SER A 108 -5.22 -27.36 -6.15
C SER A 108 -5.75 -27.96 -7.45
N TYR A 109 -5.26 -27.50 -8.59
CA TYR A 109 -5.53 -28.08 -9.92
C TYR A 109 -4.39 -27.77 -10.89
N GLU A 110 -4.35 -28.46 -12.03
CA GLU A 110 -3.37 -28.16 -13.08
C GLU A 110 -3.96 -27.17 -14.08
N ALA A 111 -3.22 -26.12 -14.42
CA ALA A 111 -3.54 -25.24 -15.53
C ALA A 111 -2.26 -24.78 -16.24
N TYR A 112 -2.29 -24.77 -17.58
CA TYR A 112 -1.15 -24.37 -18.43
C TYR A 112 0.18 -25.07 -18.07
N GLY A 113 0.11 -26.32 -17.61
CA GLY A 113 1.28 -27.11 -17.21
C GLY A 113 1.89 -26.71 -15.86
N MET A 114 1.16 -25.99 -15.01
CA MET A 114 1.55 -25.61 -13.65
C MET A 114 0.48 -26.03 -12.65
N GLU A 115 0.92 -26.29 -11.41
CA GLU A 115 0.00 -26.47 -10.28
C GLU A 115 -0.50 -25.10 -9.83
N VAL A 116 -1.82 -24.93 -9.80
CA VAL A 116 -2.48 -23.76 -9.24
C VAL A 116 -2.97 -24.13 -7.85
N ASN A 117 -2.71 -23.28 -6.87
CA ASN A 117 -3.12 -23.47 -5.48
C ASN A 117 -3.99 -22.32 -5.01
N ASN A 118 -5.04 -22.65 -4.25
CA ASN A 118 -5.85 -21.69 -3.52
C ASN A 118 -5.80 -22.10 -2.05
N GLY A 119 -4.88 -21.50 -1.29
CA GLY A 119 -4.40 -22.00 0.00
C GLY A 119 -5.13 -21.49 1.24
N ASP A 120 -5.69 -20.29 1.19
CA ASP A 120 -5.97 -19.50 2.40
C ASP A 120 -7.43 -19.58 2.85
N ASN A 121 -8.01 -20.76 2.64
CA ASN A 121 -9.38 -21.05 3.00
C ASN A 121 -9.39 -21.63 4.42
N ILE A 122 -9.43 -20.75 5.42
CA ILE A 122 -9.29 -21.14 6.82
C ILE A 122 -10.66 -21.48 7.41
N ILE A 123 -10.78 -22.69 7.97
CA ILE A 123 -12.00 -23.21 8.59
C ILE A 123 -11.74 -23.74 10.00
N PHE A 124 -12.80 -23.85 10.78
CA PHE A 124 -12.78 -24.58 12.06
C PHE A 124 -14.07 -25.37 12.27
N LYS A 125 -14.02 -26.34 13.18
CA LYS A 125 -15.17 -27.18 13.55
C LYS A 125 -15.72 -26.77 14.92
N ARG A 126 -17.05 -26.68 15.03
CA ARG A 126 -17.78 -26.57 16.30
C ARG A 126 -19.09 -27.34 16.27
N GLY A 127 -19.24 -28.30 17.17
CA GLY A 127 -20.50 -29.04 17.35
C GLY A 127 -20.90 -29.86 16.13
N GLY A 128 -19.92 -30.46 15.44
CA GLY A 128 -20.12 -31.25 14.22
C GLY A 128 -20.30 -30.44 12.93
N ASN A 129 -20.41 -29.11 13.02
CA ASN A 129 -20.46 -28.21 11.87
C ASN A 129 -19.09 -27.57 11.63
N ILE A 130 -18.80 -27.21 10.38
CA ILE A 130 -17.62 -26.45 9.98
C ILE A 130 -18.01 -25.03 9.54
N TYR A 131 -17.11 -24.08 9.80
CA TYR A 131 -17.32 -22.66 9.53
C TYR A 131 -16.04 -22.06 8.95
N PHE A 132 -16.19 -21.08 8.05
CA PHE A 132 -15.07 -20.20 7.70
C PHE A 132 -14.71 -19.35 8.92
N TRP A 133 -13.43 -19.08 9.08
CA TRP A 133 -12.92 -18.32 10.20
C TRP A 133 -12.95 -16.81 9.91
N LYS A 134 -13.47 -16.02 10.85
CA LYS A 134 -13.37 -14.55 10.83
C LYS A 134 -12.08 -14.13 11.54
N SER A 135 -11.08 -13.70 10.77
CA SER A 135 -9.81 -13.19 11.31
C SER A 135 -9.99 -11.86 12.02
N ALA A 136 -8.95 -11.42 12.75
CA ALA A 136 -8.97 -10.13 13.45
C ALA A 136 -8.92 -8.91 12.51
N ASN A 137 -8.46 -9.10 11.27
CA ASN A 137 -8.29 -8.05 10.27
C ASN A 137 -9.35 -8.08 9.17
N TYR A 138 -10.20 -9.12 9.16
CA TYR A 138 -11.21 -9.35 8.14
C TYR A 138 -12.05 -8.11 7.84
N GLU A 139 -12.58 -7.45 8.88
CA GLU A 139 -13.40 -6.25 8.71
C GLU A 139 -12.59 -5.07 8.17
N TYR A 140 -11.35 -4.91 8.65
CA TYR A 140 -10.49 -3.84 8.20
C TYR A 140 -10.21 -3.95 6.69
N ASN A 141 -9.87 -5.14 6.19
CA ASN A 141 -9.67 -5.33 4.76
C ASN A 141 -10.99 -5.24 3.98
N LEU A 142 -12.11 -5.76 4.47
CA LEU A 142 -13.38 -5.59 3.77
C LEU A 142 -13.82 -4.13 3.69
N GLU A 143 -13.57 -3.33 4.72
CA GLU A 143 -13.89 -1.90 4.73
C GLU A 143 -12.91 -1.09 3.88
N THR A 144 -11.61 -1.41 3.94
CA THR A 144 -10.54 -0.62 3.30
C THR A 144 -10.26 -1.08 1.87
N ALA A 145 -10.28 -2.37 1.60
CA ALA A 145 -9.95 -2.94 0.29
C ALA A 145 -11.17 -3.21 -0.61
N ALA A 146 -12.41 -3.16 -0.09
CA ALA A 146 -13.58 -3.02 -0.98
C ALA A 146 -13.55 -1.69 -1.73
N GLU A 147 -12.80 -0.71 -1.21
CA GLU A 147 -12.53 0.52 -1.91
C GLU A 147 -11.46 0.36 -2.98
N LEU A 148 -10.65 -0.72 -3.05
CA LEU A 148 -9.71 -0.94 -4.16
C LEU A 148 -10.43 -0.80 -5.49
N TRP A 149 -9.98 0.17 -6.25
CA TRP A 149 -10.91 1.11 -6.81
C TRP A 149 -11.62 0.57 -8.06
N THR A 150 -12.91 0.28 -7.93
CA THR A 150 -13.72 -0.29 -9.01
C THR A 150 -14.37 0.76 -9.92
N ASP A 151 -14.28 2.04 -9.56
CA ASP A 151 -14.74 3.12 -10.43
C ASP A 151 -13.76 3.39 -11.58
N GLU A 152 -14.32 3.91 -12.67
CA GLU A 152 -13.64 4.01 -13.96
C GLU A 152 -12.36 4.88 -13.92
N GLN A 153 -12.36 5.95 -13.12
CA GLN A 153 -11.20 6.83 -13.00
C GLN A 153 -9.99 6.09 -12.46
N SER A 154 -10.23 5.23 -11.50
CA SER A 154 -9.22 4.51 -10.74
C SER A 154 -8.64 3.36 -11.50
N LEU A 155 -9.50 2.65 -12.23
CA LEU A 155 -9.05 1.65 -13.19
C LEU A 155 -8.18 2.29 -14.27
N LYS A 156 -8.46 3.54 -14.67
CA LYS A 156 -7.57 4.31 -15.57
C LYS A 156 -6.27 4.68 -14.89
N GLU A 157 -6.29 5.17 -13.66
CA GLU A 157 -5.07 5.48 -12.91
C GLU A 157 -4.18 4.23 -12.79
N CYS A 158 -4.75 3.07 -12.45
CA CYS A 158 -4.07 1.78 -12.42
C CYS A 158 -3.62 1.26 -13.79
N LEU A 159 -3.68 2.06 -14.87
CA LEU A 159 -3.05 1.81 -16.17
C LEU A 159 -1.88 2.76 -16.46
N GLU A 160 -1.79 3.87 -15.74
CA GLU A 160 -0.79 4.91 -15.94
C GLU A 160 0.51 4.62 -15.16
N PRO A 161 1.65 5.20 -15.60
CA PRO A 161 2.89 5.11 -14.85
C PRO A 161 2.79 5.88 -13.53
N GLN A 162 3.22 5.26 -12.44
CA GLN A 162 3.14 5.82 -11.08
C GLN A 162 4.28 5.28 -10.24
N ASN A 163 4.91 6.11 -9.41
CA ASN A 163 6.01 5.71 -8.52
C ASN A 163 7.06 4.87 -9.27
N ASP A 164 7.31 3.64 -8.83
CA ASP A 164 8.27 2.70 -9.43
C ASP A 164 7.67 1.83 -10.56
N ILE A 165 6.53 2.23 -11.12
CA ILE A 165 5.78 1.48 -12.15
C ILE A 165 5.89 2.21 -13.49
N GLU A 166 7.00 2.04 -14.21
CA GLU A 166 7.19 2.67 -15.53
C GLU A 166 6.53 1.85 -16.66
N CYS A 167 5.20 1.67 -16.59
CA CYS A 167 4.45 0.87 -17.57
C CYS A 167 4.46 1.43 -19.01
N ASP A 168 4.86 2.69 -19.19
CA ASP A 168 5.01 3.37 -20.47
C ASP A 168 6.45 3.34 -21.02
N ASP A 169 7.40 2.75 -20.28
CA ASP A 169 8.79 2.60 -20.75
C ASP A 169 8.85 1.65 -21.98
N PRO A 170 9.45 2.07 -23.11
CA PRO A 170 9.50 1.25 -24.32
C PRO A 170 10.20 -0.10 -24.17
N VAL A 171 11.17 -0.21 -23.26
CA VAL A 171 11.85 -1.49 -22.99
C VAL A 171 10.93 -2.40 -22.19
N LEU A 172 10.26 -1.87 -21.16
CA LEU A 172 9.29 -2.63 -20.38
C LEU A 172 8.14 -3.15 -21.24
N ILE A 173 7.57 -2.29 -22.10
CA ILE A 173 6.54 -2.68 -23.08
C ILE A 173 7.03 -3.83 -23.96
N ALA A 174 8.25 -3.73 -24.51
CA ALA A 174 8.82 -4.79 -25.34
C ALA A 174 9.04 -6.12 -24.59
N TYR A 175 9.41 -6.06 -23.30
CA TYR A 175 9.47 -7.25 -22.44
C TYR A 175 8.08 -7.84 -22.25
N SER A 176 7.09 -7.00 -21.92
CA SER A 176 5.71 -7.41 -21.70
C SER A 176 5.11 -8.08 -22.94
N ASP A 177 5.23 -7.46 -24.11
CA ASP A 177 4.78 -8.01 -25.40
C ASP A 177 5.39 -9.38 -25.70
N ARG A 178 6.67 -9.57 -25.38
CA ARG A 178 7.36 -10.85 -25.56
C ARG A 178 6.86 -11.91 -24.58
N ILE A 179 6.61 -11.53 -23.32
CA ILE A 179 6.14 -12.43 -22.27
C ILE A 179 4.72 -12.91 -22.58
N VAL A 180 3.83 -11.99 -22.95
CA VAL A 180 2.46 -12.36 -23.25
C VAL A 180 2.31 -13.03 -24.61
N GLY A 181 3.12 -12.63 -25.61
CA GLY A 181 3.12 -13.22 -26.94
C GLY A 181 1.72 -13.24 -27.58
N ASP A 182 1.26 -14.43 -27.94
CA ASP A 182 -0.04 -14.70 -28.58
C ASP A 182 -1.18 -15.04 -27.61
N ALA A 183 -1.07 -14.62 -26.34
CA ALA A 183 -2.09 -14.88 -25.32
C ALA A 183 -3.51 -14.53 -25.82
N LYS A 184 -4.46 -15.44 -25.56
CA LYS A 184 -5.81 -15.35 -26.14
C LYS A 184 -6.70 -14.28 -25.48
N ASP A 185 -6.43 -13.97 -24.21
CA ASP A 185 -7.21 -13.09 -23.35
C ASP A 185 -6.34 -12.57 -22.20
N ASP A 186 -6.88 -11.61 -21.43
CA ASP A 186 -6.16 -10.98 -20.33
C ASP A 186 -5.85 -11.95 -19.18
N TRP A 187 -6.64 -13.01 -19.01
CA TRP A 187 -6.35 -14.07 -18.04
C TRP A 187 -5.06 -14.80 -18.38
N GLU A 188 -4.90 -15.20 -19.64
CA GLU A 188 -3.68 -15.85 -20.10
C GLU A 188 -2.47 -14.89 -20.07
N LYS A 189 -2.66 -13.60 -20.40
CA LYS A 189 -1.61 -12.59 -20.27
C LYS A 189 -1.09 -12.51 -18.83
N VAL A 190 -1.98 -12.31 -17.86
CA VAL A 190 -1.63 -12.19 -16.44
C VAL A 190 -0.95 -13.46 -15.93
N PHE A 191 -1.46 -14.62 -16.29
CA PHE A 191 -0.82 -15.90 -15.94
C PHE A 191 0.61 -16.01 -16.49
N ARG A 192 0.82 -15.66 -17.77
CA ARG A 192 2.16 -15.67 -18.40
C ARG A 192 3.11 -14.67 -17.72
N ILE A 193 2.61 -13.48 -17.37
CA ILE A 193 3.37 -12.45 -16.63
C ILE A 193 3.77 -12.95 -15.25
N TYR A 194 2.82 -13.50 -14.47
CA TYR A 194 3.13 -14.08 -13.18
C TYR A 194 4.19 -15.17 -13.28
N LYS A 195 4.01 -16.10 -14.23
CA LYS A 195 4.96 -17.19 -14.44
C LYS A 195 6.35 -16.65 -14.74
N PHE A 196 6.46 -15.63 -15.59
CA PHE A 196 7.73 -14.99 -15.86
C PHE A 196 8.36 -14.41 -14.58
N VAL A 197 7.62 -13.59 -13.83
CA VAL A 197 8.13 -12.96 -12.61
C VAL A 197 8.58 -14.01 -11.59
N SER A 198 7.74 -14.98 -11.28
CA SER A 198 8.02 -16.01 -10.26
C SER A 198 9.09 -17.04 -10.68
N SER A 199 9.29 -17.29 -11.98
CA SER A 199 10.23 -18.33 -12.44
C SER A 199 11.52 -17.81 -13.05
N GLU A 200 11.55 -16.59 -13.56
CA GLU A 200 12.74 -16.02 -14.20
C GLU A 200 13.48 -15.05 -13.30
N MET A 201 12.80 -14.37 -12.37
CA MET A 201 13.43 -13.50 -11.37
C MET A 201 13.90 -14.29 -10.15
N ALA A 202 14.91 -13.77 -9.45
CA ALA A 202 15.42 -14.34 -8.20
C ALA A 202 15.19 -13.41 -7.02
N TYR A 203 14.78 -13.96 -5.89
CA TYR A 203 14.62 -13.16 -4.68
C TYR A 203 15.96 -12.90 -4.01
N ASP A 204 16.25 -11.64 -3.70
CA ASP A 204 17.50 -11.21 -3.11
C ASP A 204 17.45 -11.30 -1.59
N ASP A 205 17.71 -12.50 -1.04
CA ASP A 205 17.79 -12.73 0.40
C ASP A 205 18.89 -11.88 1.06
N THR A 206 19.97 -11.60 0.31
CA THR A 206 21.07 -10.79 0.85
C THR A 206 20.60 -9.37 1.11
N GLU A 207 19.81 -8.83 0.19
CA GLU A 207 19.19 -7.53 0.35
C GLU A 207 18.16 -7.53 1.48
N ALA A 208 17.23 -8.49 1.49
CA ALA A 208 16.20 -8.61 2.53
C ALA A 208 16.79 -8.67 3.96
N GLU A 209 17.96 -9.29 4.14
CA GLU A 209 18.65 -9.37 5.45
C GLU A 209 19.41 -8.09 5.84
N THR A 210 19.85 -7.27 4.88
CA THR A 210 20.79 -6.16 5.11
C THR A 210 20.19 -4.78 4.93
N SER A 211 19.06 -4.66 4.24
CA SER A 211 18.36 -3.40 4.06
C SER A 211 17.59 -3.04 5.34
N SER A 212 18.05 -2.01 6.07
CA SER A 212 17.25 -1.39 7.14
C SER A 212 16.12 -0.50 6.61
N ALA A 213 16.13 -0.22 5.31
CA ALA A 213 15.07 0.42 4.53
C ALA A 213 15.14 -0.23 3.14
N GLY A 214 14.08 -0.91 2.70
CA GLY A 214 14.03 -1.57 1.39
C GLY A 214 14.35 -0.58 0.28
N PHE A 215 15.10 -1.03 -0.74
CA PHE A 215 15.30 -0.22 -1.93
C PHE A 215 14.00 -0.22 -2.77
N GLN A 216 13.47 0.97 -2.99
CA GLN A 216 12.40 1.25 -3.96
C GLN A 216 13.02 1.23 -5.36
N ASP A 217 13.13 0.04 -5.96
CA ASP A 217 13.66 -0.11 -7.31
C ASP A 217 12.51 -0.12 -8.34
N SER A 218 12.56 0.86 -9.24
CA SER A 218 11.82 0.90 -10.51
C SER A 218 11.62 -0.46 -11.18
N ALA A 219 10.43 -0.71 -11.71
CA ALA A 219 10.05 -1.91 -12.45
C ALA A 219 11.02 -2.20 -13.60
N VAL A 220 11.47 -1.17 -14.32
CA VAL A 220 12.46 -1.31 -15.40
C VAL A 220 13.80 -1.84 -14.89
N THR A 221 14.25 -1.39 -13.72
CA THR A 221 15.53 -1.81 -13.13
C THR A 221 15.46 -3.25 -12.66
N VAL A 222 14.42 -3.62 -11.91
CA VAL A 222 14.26 -4.98 -11.38
C VAL A 222 14.10 -6.03 -12.49
N ILE A 223 13.35 -5.73 -13.56
CA ILE A 223 13.18 -6.64 -14.71
C ILE A 223 14.52 -6.87 -15.43
N ARG A 224 15.35 -5.83 -15.55
CA ARG A 224 16.69 -5.95 -16.17
C ARG A 224 17.68 -6.69 -15.27
N ALA A 225 17.61 -6.45 -13.97
CA ALA A 225 18.45 -7.12 -12.99
C ALA A 225 18.10 -8.61 -12.85
N GLY A 226 16.81 -8.95 -13.04
CA GLY A 226 16.29 -10.29 -12.84
C GLY A 226 16.33 -10.73 -11.38
N ARG A 227 16.36 -9.78 -10.44
CA ARG A 227 16.30 -10.03 -9.00
C ARG A 227 15.74 -8.83 -8.24
N ALA A 228 15.08 -9.09 -7.12
CA ALA A 228 14.52 -8.07 -6.21
C ALA A 228 14.07 -8.70 -4.88
N ILE A 229 13.54 -7.88 -3.97
CA ILE A 229 12.70 -8.33 -2.82
C ILE A 229 11.21 -8.17 -3.15
N CYS A 230 10.30 -8.38 -2.18
CA CYS A 230 8.84 -8.40 -2.40
C CYS A 230 8.28 -7.20 -3.16
N GLU A 231 8.68 -5.98 -2.81
CA GLU A 231 8.27 -4.76 -3.51
C GLU A 231 8.66 -4.78 -4.99
N GLY A 232 9.91 -5.10 -5.32
CA GLY A 232 10.35 -5.13 -6.72
C GLY A 232 9.69 -6.25 -7.55
N PHE A 233 9.34 -7.40 -6.93
CA PHE A 233 8.54 -8.43 -7.60
C PHE A 233 7.12 -7.92 -7.91
N ALA A 234 6.49 -7.21 -6.96
CA ALA A 234 5.19 -6.58 -7.17
C ALA A 234 5.27 -5.48 -8.25
N ASN A 235 6.27 -4.60 -8.19
CA ASN A 235 6.50 -3.54 -9.18
C ASN A 235 6.64 -4.12 -10.59
N ALA A 236 7.46 -5.17 -10.76
CA ALA A 236 7.64 -5.85 -12.03
C ALA A 236 6.32 -6.45 -12.56
N PHE A 237 5.59 -7.17 -11.72
CA PHE A 237 4.32 -7.79 -12.10
C PHE A 237 3.28 -6.74 -12.52
N VAL A 238 3.11 -5.69 -11.71
CA VAL A 238 2.14 -4.61 -11.94
C VAL A 238 2.49 -3.84 -13.21
N ALA A 239 3.75 -3.42 -13.38
CA ALA A 239 4.16 -2.68 -14.57
C ALA A 239 3.95 -3.48 -15.86
N LEU A 240 4.29 -4.78 -15.85
CA LEU A 240 4.06 -5.67 -17.00
C LEU A 240 2.57 -5.83 -17.32
N CYS A 241 1.70 -5.90 -16.30
CA CYS A 241 0.25 -5.95 -16.50
C CYS A 241 -0.30 -4.64 -17.06
N ARG A 242 0.08 -3.49 -16.48
CA ARG A 242 -0.33 -2.15 -16.93
C ARG A 242 0.10 -1.89 -18.38
N ALA A 243 1.30 -2.32 -18.75
CA ALA A 243 1.80 -2.24 -20.13
C ALA A 243 0.94 -3.00 -21.16
N GLN A 244 0.12 -3.96 -20.70
CA GLN A 244 -0.84 -4.72 -21.53
C GLN A 244 -2.26 -4.16 -21.48
N GLY A 245 -2.46 -3.00 -20.87
CA GLY A 245 -3.77 -2.40 -20.68
C GLY A 245 -4.60 -3.07 -19.59
N ILE A 246 -3.97 -3.77 -18.65
CA ILE A 246 -4.64 -4.49 -17.56
C ILE A 246 -4.43 -3.70 -16.27
N PRO A 247 -5.49 -3.17 -15.64
CA PRO A 247 -5.34 -2.42 -14.40
C PRO A 247 -4.75 -3.31 -13.30
N ALA A 248 -3.69 -2.82 -12.65
CA ALA A 248 -2.99 -3.52 -11.59
C ALA A 248 -2.46 -2.51 -10.55
N ALA A 249 -2.27 -2.94 -9.31
CA ALA A 249 -1.73 -2.10 -8.23
C ALA A 249 -0.77 -2.90 -7.35
N VAL A 250 0.23 -2.22 -6.79
CA VAL A 250 1.08 -2.78 -5.72
C VAL A 250 0.35 -2.57 -4.40
N GLU A 251 0.34 -3.60 -3.56
CA GLU A 251 -0.36 -3.58 -2.28
C GLU A 251 0.65 -3.81 -1.17
N PHE A 252 0.76 -2.86 -0.25
CA PHE A 252 1.61 -3.01 0.93
C PHE A 252 0.78 -3.50 2.11
N GLY A 253 1.34 -4.42 2.86
CA GLY A 253 0.59 -5.09 3.91
C GLY A 253 1.45 -5.69 5.00
N ILE A 254 0.82 -6.37 5.94
CA ILE A 254 1.53 -7.23 6.90
C ILE A 254 1.22 -8.68 6.61
N GLY A 255 2.29 -9.42 6.36
CA GLY A 255 2.27 -10.87 6.21
C GLY A 255 2.38 -11.48 7.59
N PHE A 256 1.50 -12.41 7.94
CA PHE A 256 1.65 -13.08 9.22
C PHE A 256 2.73 -14.15 9.17
N SER A 257 3.90 -13.81 9.72
CA SER A 257 5.04 -14.73 9.82
C SER A 257 4.79 -15.96 10.70
N ASP A 258 3.78 -15.93 11.59
CA ASP A 258 3.39 -17.09 12.38
C ASP A 258 1.90 -17.12 12.76
N TYR A 259 1.45 -18.31 13.19
CA TYR A 259 0.08 -18.57 13.63
C TYR A 259 -0.39 -17.66 14.77
N LYS A 260 0.53 -17.24 15.66
CA LYS A 260 0.17 -16.37 16.79
C LYS A 260 -0.11 -14.96 16.29
N ALA A 261 0.73 -14.40 15.42
CA ALA A 261 0.48 -13.12 14.78
C ALA A 261 -0.86 -13.15 14.03
N MET A 262 -1.09 -14.17 13.21
CA MET A 262 -2.33 -14.38 12.46
C MET A 262 -3.59 -14.37 13.34
N THR A 263 -3.53 -15.02 14.50
CA THR A 263 -4.70 -15.19 15.38
C THR A 263 -4.86 -14.12 16.46
N THR A 264 -3.84 -13.28 16.69
CA THR A 264 -3.87 -12.34 17.84
C THR A 264 -3.59 -10.88 17.47
N LYS A 265 -2.93 -10.61 16.34
CA LYS A 265 -2.63 -9.24 15.93
C LYS A 265 -3.92 -8.57 15.44
N LYS A 266 -4.14 -7.33 15.89
CA LYS A 266 -5.18 -6.44 15.38
C LYS A 266 -4.49 -5.27 14.69
N PRO A 267 -5.09 -4.69 13.64
CA PRO A 267 -4.50 -3.54 12.96
C PRO A 267 -4.40 -2.38 13.96
N ALA A 268 -3.24 -1.72 13.99
CA ALA A 268 -3.04 -0.49 14.73
C ALA A 268 -2.58 0.61 13.77
N SER A 269 -2.89 1.87 14.08
CA SER A 269 -2.45 3.02 13.28
C SER A 269 -0.92 3.23 13.26
N THR A 270 -0.17 2.44 14.03
CA THR A 270 1.29 2.47 14.11
C THR A 270 1.96 1.25 13.47
N ASP A 271 1.16 0.32 12.95
CA ASP A 271 1.70 -0.82 12.23
C ASP A 271 2.35 -0.36 10.92
N ILE A 272 3.44 -1.03 10.54
CA ILE A 272 4.22 -0.73 9.33
C ILE A 272 4.16 -1.98 8.45
N ALA A 273 3.98 -1.79 7.14
CA ALA A 273 4.00 -2.88 6.18
C ALA A 273 5.35 -3.62 6.21
N ASP A 274 5.31 -4.96 6.17
CA ASP A 274 6.50 -5.82 6.13
C ASP A 274 6.59 -6.68 4.86
N HIS A 275 5.60 -6.58 3.97
CA HIS A 275 5.56 -7.29 2.70
C HIS A 275 4.74 -6.55 1.66
N ALA A 276 5.03 -6.81 0.39
CA ALA A 276 4.32 -6.26 -0.76
C ALA A 276 3.71 -7.39 -1.62
N TRP A 277 2.45 -7.20 -1.99
CA TRP A 277 1.66 -8.00 -2.91
C TRP A 277 1.37 -7.19 -4.18
N ALA A 278 0.68 -7.82 -5.12
CA ALA A 278 0.01 -7.12 -6.18
C ALA A 278 -1.48 -7.47 -6.23
N ALA A 279 -2.26 -6.55 -6.80
CA ALA A 279 -3.64 -6.78 -7.17
C ALA A 279 -3.79 -6.56 -8.68
N VAL A 280 -4.67 -7.33 -9.31
CA VAL A 280 -4.98 -7.21 -10.74
C VAL A 280 -6.49 -7.22 -10.96
N TYR A 281 -6.98 -6.34 -11.83
CA TYR A 281 -8.40 -6.23 -12.13
C TYR A 281 -8.77 -7.09 -13.34
N LEU A 282 -9.40 -8.24 -13.09
CA LEU A 282 -9.81 -9.19 -14.12
C LEU A 282 -11.27 -9.62 -13.93
N GLY A 283 -12.02 -9.71 -15.03
CA GLY A 283 -13.41 -10.16 -14.99
C GLY A 283 -14.33 -9.30 -14.11
N GLY A 284 -14.00 -8.02 -13.92
CA GLY A 284 -14.80 -7.08 -13.13
C GLY A 284 -14.51 -7.06 -11.63
N LYS A 285 -13.42 -7.69 -11.18
CA LYS A 285 -13.02 -7.75 -9.77
C LYS A 285 -11.52 -7.66 -9.59
N TRP A 286 -11.10 -7.09 -8.46
CA TRP A 286 -9.72 -7.14 -7.99
C TRP A 286 -9.39 -8.53 -7.46
N LEU A 287 -8.24 -9.04 -7.86
CA LEU A 287 -7.72 -10.34 -7.46
C LEU A 287 -6.31 -10.15 -6.94
N PHE A 288 -6.04 -10.70 -5.77
CA PHE A 288 -4.75 -10.57 -5.09
C PHE A 288 -3.83 -11.71 -5.49
N VAL A 289 -2.57 -11.36 -5.67
CA VAL A 289 -1.50 -12.26 -6.05
C VAL A 289 -0.25 -11.83 -5.32
N ASP A 290 0.54 -12.78 -4.85
CA ASP A 290 1.91 -12.46 -4.43
C ASP A 290 2.93 -13.15 -5.34
N PRO A 291 3.71 -12.35 -6.07
CA PRO A 291 4.70 -12.87 -7.02
C PRO A 291 5.94 -13.47 -6.35
N THR A 292 6.09 -13.37 -5.02
CA THR A 292 7.23 -13.93 -4.26
C THR A 292 6.96 -15.27 -3.59
N TYR A 293 5.75 -15.57 -3.14
CA TYR A 293 5.51 -16.80 -2.36
C TYR A 293 5.85 -18.09 -3.12
N ASP A 294 5.68 -18.11 -4.44
CA ASP A 294 5.94 -19.28 -5.30
C ASP A 294 7.16 -19.11 -6.21
N MET A 295 8.06 -18.20 -5.85
CA MET A 295 9.27 -17.97 -6.60
C MET A 295 10.18 -19.23 -6.61
N SER A 296 10.78 -19.52 -7.76
CA SER A 296 11.62 -20.72 -7.91
C SER A 296 13.12 -20.45 -7.78
N ARG A 297 13.53 -19.20 -7.52
CA ARG A 297 14.95 -18.80 -7.52
C ARG A 297 15.27 -17.89 -6.33
N PHE A 298 16.38 -18.18 -5.66
CA PHE A 298 16.94 -17.35 -4.59
C PHE A 298 18.34 -16.89 -4.97
N TYR A 299 18.67 -15.65 -4.63
CA TYR A 299 19.96 -15.03 -4.84
C TYR A 299 20.61 -14.78 -3.47
N HIS A 300 21.74 -15.44 -3.21
CA HIS A 300 22.56 -15.25 -2.00
C HIS A 300 23.92 -14.63 -2.35
N GLY A 301 23.96 -13.79 -3.39
CA GLY A 301 25.18 -13.18 -3.92
C GLY A 301 25.66 -13.77 -5.26
N PRO A 302 26.67 -13.15 -5.90
CA PRO A 302 27.05 -13.44 -7.29
C PRO A 302 27.56 -14.86 -7.56
N LYS A 303 27.78 -15.66 -6.51
CA LYS A 303 28.34 -17.01 -6.56
C LYS A 303 27.38 -18.10 -6.09
N ASP A 304 26.20 -17.75 -5.57
CA ASP A 304 25.22 -18.70 -5.02
C ASP A 304 23.80 -18.27 -5.44
N ILE A 305 23.44 -18.62 -6.68
CA ILE A 305 22.06 -18.55 -7.17
C ILE A 305 21.48 -19.95 -7.05
N ARG A 306 20.44 -20.11 -6.24
CA ARG A 306 19.76 -21.38 -6.04
C ARG A 306 18.48 -21.41 -6.83
N VAL A 307 18.25 -22.52 -7.52
CA VAL A 307 16.98 -22.82 -8.17
C VAL A 307 16.32 -23.92 -7.35
N TYR A 308 15.10 -23.69 -6.92
CA TYR A 308 14.28 -24.72 -6.29
C TYR A 308 13.81 -25.73 -7.35
N GLU A 309 13.86 -27.02 -7.02
CA GLU A 309 13.28 -28.08 -7.85
C GLU A 309 11.75 -28.14 -7.75
N GLU A 310 11.13 -27.40 -6.82
CA GLU A 310 9.68 -27.37 -6.64
C GLU A 310 9.00 -26.60 -7.77
N SER A 311 7.85 -27.11 -8.23
CA SER A 311 7.02 -26.46 -9.23
C SER A 311 6.51 -25.13 -8.68
N THR A 312 6.82 -24.02 -9.37
CA THR A 312 6.16 -22.73 -9.19
C THR A 312 4.65 -22.96 -9.17
N LYS A 313 4.00 -22.52 -8.10
CA LYS A 313 2.54 -22.54 -8.01
C LYS A 313 2.00 -21.18 -8.41
N TYR A 314 0.75 -21.13 -8.81
CA TYR A 314 0.03 -19.88 -9.06
C TYR A 314 -1.11 -19.79 -8.08
N TYR A 315 -1.33 -18.61 -7.50
CA TYR A 315 -2.50 -18.34 -6.68
C TYR A 315 -3.08 -16.98 -7.04
N LEU A 316 -4.40 -16.94 -7.05
CA LEU A 316 -5.17 -15.75 -7.38
C LEU A 316 -6.36 -15.72 -6.41
N LEU A 317 -6.24 -14.88 -5.39
CA LEU A 317 -7.15 -14.90 -4.25
C LEU A 317 -8.22 -13.82 -4.43
N SER A 318 -9.46 -14.17 -4.06
CA SER A 318 -10.47 -13.15 -3.84
C SER A 318 -10.14 -12.37 -2.56
N LEU A 319 -10.72 -11.18 -2.40
CA LEU A 319 -10.53 -10.36 -1.21
C LEU A 319 -10.90 -11.11 0.07
N GLU A 320 -11.97 -11.90 0.05
CA GLU A 320 -12.44 -12.66 1.22
C GLU A 320 -11.44 -13.74 1.65
N ALA A 321 -10.82 -14.42 0.69
CA ALA A 321 -9.77 -15.40 0.99
C ALA A 321 -8.52 -14.71 1.52
N PHE A 322 -8.08 -13.65 0.83
CA PHE A 322 -6.91 -12.86 1.20
C PHE A 322 -7.04 -12.26 2.62
N SER A 323 -8.23 -11.77 2.98
CA SER A 323 -8.47 -11.09 4.26
C SER A 323 -8.44 -11.99 5.49
N ASN A 324 -8.39 -13.32 5.31
CA ASN A 324 -8.33 -14.25 6.44
C ASN A 324 -6.96 -14.25 7.12
N ASP A 325 -5.89 -13.99 6.38
CA ASP A 325 -4.50 -14.12 6.86
C ASP A 325 -3.55 -13.06 6.29
N HIS A 326 -4.06 -12.08 5.56
CA HIS A 326 -3.30 -10.93 5.08
C HIS A 326 -3.96 -9.62 5.53
N MET A 327 -3.17 -8.55 5.62
CA MET A 327 -3.65 -7.21 5.96
C MET A 327 -3.13 -6.20 4.96
N ILE A 328 -4.02 -5.39 4.38
CA ILE A 328 -3.69 -4.38 3.36
C ILE A 328 -3.62 -3.02 4.03
N TYR A 329 -2.50 -2.33 3.95
CA TYR A 329 -2.31 -0.98 4.49
C TYR A 329 -2.48 0.11 3.46
N ASP A 330 -1.93 -0.12 2.28
CA ASP A 330 -1.84 0.91 1.26
C ASP A 330 -1.77 0.27 -0.12
N ALA A 331 -2.39 0.94 -1.07
CA ALA A 331 -2.38 0.58 -2.48
C ALA A 331 -1.67 1.67 -3.25
N ASP A 332 -0.74 1.26 -4.10
CA ASP A 332 0.05 2.14 -4.97
C ASP A 332 -0.85 2.86 -5.96
N THR A 333 -1.32 4.02 -5.52
CA THR A 333 -2.28 4.84 -6.21
C THR A 333 -1.84 6.29 -6.19
N ARG A 334 -1.92 6.96 -7.35
CA ARG A 334 -1.47 8.33 -7.59
C ARG A 334 -2.00 9.34 -6.58
N HIS A 335 -3.18 9.06 -6.06
CA HIS A 335 -3.89 9.89 -5.12
C HIS A 335 -4.40 8.98 -4.01
N GLY A 336 -3.96 9.21 -2.77
CA GLY A 336 -4.42 8.39 -1.65
C GLY A 336 -5.95 8.41 -1.51
N LEU A 337 -6.49 7.49 -0.70
CA LEU A 337 -7.92 7.45 -0.41
C LEU A 337 -8.44 8.84 0.01
N PRO A 338 -9.63 9.26 -0.45
CA PRO A 338 -10.25 10.49 0.00
C PRO A 338 -10.26 10.55 1.53
N LYS A 339 -9.72 11.64 2.08
CA LYS A 339 -9.58 11.82 3.53
C LYS A 339 -10.21 13.14 3.92
N ALA A 340 -11.05 13.12 4.94
CA ALA A 340 -11.62 14.34 5.50
C ALA A 340 -11.45 14.36 7.01
N GLY A 341 -11.31 15.56 7.57
CA GLY A 341 -11.11 15.71 9.00
C GLY A 341 -11.02 17.17 9.42
N TYR A 342 -10.73 17.39 10.71
CA TYR A 342 -10.45 18.71 11.24
C TYR A 342 -8.98 19.06 11.04
N CYS A 343 -8.69 20.31 10.69
CA CYS A 343 -7.34 20.84 10.59
C CYS A 343 -7.27 22.24 11.20
N GLY A 344 -6.68 22.34 12.38
CA GLY A 344 -6.72 23.57 13.20
C GLY A 344 -7.37 23.34 14.57
N ASP A 345 -7.64 24.42 15.30
CA ASP A 345 -8.34 24.33 16.57
C ASP A 345 -9.75 23.75 16.35
N LYS A 346 -10.11 22.69 17.09
CA LYS A 346 -11.44 22.05 17.04
C LYS A 346 -12.58 23.05 17.24
N THR A 347 -12.33 24.19 17.90
CA THR A 347 -13.34 25.24 18.09
C THR A 347 -13.60 26.09 16.84
N SER A 348 -12.66 26.14 15.90
CA SER A 348 -12.72 26.97 14.70
C SER A 348 -13.55 26.38 13.56
N GLY A 349 -13.88 25.08 13.65
CA GLY A 349 -14.59 24.35 12.60
C GLY A 349 -13.78 24.17 11.31
N THR A 350 -12.49 24.47 11.34
CA THR A 350 -11.59 24.32 10.18
C THR A 350 -11.38 22.84 9.88
N ARG A 351 -11.62 22.50 8.62
CA ARG A 351 -11.65 21.13 8.12
C ARG A 351 -10.96 21.05 6.77
N PHE A 352 -10.49 19.86 6.46
CA PHE A 352 -9.96 19.52 5.16
C PHE A 352 -10.76 18.38 4.55
N GLU A 353 -10.75 18.32 3.23
CA GLU A 353 -11.20 17.22 2.41
C GLU A 353 -10.19 17.04 1.28
N ILE A 354 -9.51 15.91 1.24
CA ILE A 354 -8.64 15.53 0.13
C ILE A 354 -9.50 14.75 -0.84
N THR A 355 -9.65 15.29 -2.04
CA THR A 355 -10.31 14.61 -3.14
C THR A 355 -9.40 13.54 -3.71
N ARG A 356 -10.06 12.65 -4.44
CA ARG A 356 -9.42 11.54 -5.14
C ARG A 356 -8.46 11.97 -6.24
N ASP A 357 -8.54 13.17 -6.77
CA ASP A 357 -7.56 13.70 -7.73
C ASP A 357 -6.40 14.42 -7.02
N GLY A 358 -6.20 14.21 -5.71
CA GLY A 358 -5.08 14.76 -4.98
C GLY A 358 -5.19 16.27 -4.75
N VAL A 359 -6.40 16.80 -4.56
CA VAL A 359 -6.64 18.19 -4.19
C VAL A 359 -7.10 18.26 -2.73
N CYS A 360 -6.35 18.98 -1.90
CA CYS A 360 -6.70 19.23 -0.51
C CYS A 360 -7.54 20.50 -0.40
N HIS A 361 -8.84 20.35 -0.21
CA HIS A 361 -9.79 21.42 0.02
C HIS A 361 -9.82 21.79 1.50
N ILE A 362 -9.56 23.06 1.81
CA ILE A 362 -9.54 23.59 3.17
C ILE A 362 -10.67 24.60 3.33
N MET A 363 -11.46 24.40 4.38
CA MET A 363 -12.65 25.20 4.69
C MET A 363 -12.62 25.62 6.16
N GLY A 364 -13.22 26.76 6.49
CA GLY A 364 -13.34 27.23 7.88
C GLY A 364 -12.61 28.55 8.13
N SER A 365 -12.12 28.75 9.34
CA SER A 365 -11.54 30.03 9.75
C SER A 365 -10.43 29.90 10.78
N GLY A 366 -9.52 30.86 10.85
CA GLY A 366 -8.42 30.83 11.81
C GLY A 366 -7.21 30.06 11.31
N THR A 367 -6.57 29.29 12.19
CA THR A 367 -5.35 28.53 11.88
C THR A 367 -5.68 27.19 11.23
N VAL A 368 -4.99 26.87 10.14
CA VAL A 368 -4.98 25.53 9.54
C VAL A 368 -3.76 24.77 10.07
N ALA A 369 -3.98 23.58 10.61
CA ALA A 369 -2.91 22.65 10.94
C ALA A 369 -3.39 21.22 10.62
N LEU A 370 -2.88 20.62 9.55
CA LEU A 370 -3.24 19.24 9.21
C LEU A 370 -2.71 18.27 10.29
N PRO A 371 -3.44 17.18 10.59
CA PRO A 371 -2.90 16.08 11.36
C PRO A 371 -1.62 15.50 10.73
N ALA A 372 -0.73 14.97 11.55
CA ALA A 372 0.49 14.31 11.06
C ALA A 372 0.15 13.14 10.12
N GLY A 373 0.90 13.01 9.02
CA GLY A 373 0.71 11.96 8.01
C GLY A 373 -0.40 12.25 6.99
N ILE A 374 -1.00 13.44 7.02
CA ILE A 374 -1.89 13.90 5.94
C ILE A 374 -1.03 14.46 4.80
N THR A 375 -0.72 13.60 3.83
CA THR A 375 0.03 13.89 2.61
C THR A 375 -0.74 13.32 1.39
N GLY A 376 -0.10 13.19 0.22
CA GLY A 376 -0.72 12.52 -0.95
C GLY A 376 -1.57 13.43 -1.84
N PHE A 377 -1.40 14.75 -1.75
CA PHE A 377 -2.09 15.73 -2.58
C PHE A 377 -1.08 16.66 -3.25
N HIS A 378 -1.34 17.05 -4.50
CA HIS A 378 -0.47 17.92 -5.27
C HIS A 378 -0.91 19.39 -5.28
N THR A 379 -2.10 19.69 -4.76
CA THR A 379 -2.66 21.05 -4.74
C THR A 379 -3.47 21.27 -3.47
N VAL A 380 -3.43 22.50 -2.96
CA VAL A 380 -4.27 22.97 -1.86
C VAL A 380 -5.22 24.05 -2.36
N VAL A 381 -6.52 23.88 -2.11
CA VAL A 381 -7.57 24.84 -2.43
C VAL A 381 -8.18 25.34 -1.13
N PHE A 382 -8.14 26.66 -0.92
CA PHE A 382 -8.87 27.31 0.17
C PHE A 382 -10.23 27.74 -0.34
N GLU A 383 -11.29 27.11 0.17
CA GLU A 383 -12.66 27.25 -0.34
C GLU A 383 -13.23 28.66 -0.21
N GLU A 384 -14.16 29.01 -1.09
CA GLU A 384 -14.87 30.28 -1.04
C GLU A 384 -15.59 30.44 0.31
N GLY A 385 -15.40 31.59 0.95
CA GLY A 385 -15.94 31.86 2.29
C GLY A 385 -15.10 31.33 3.44
N SER A 386 -13.97 30.67 3.18
CA SER A 386 -12.96 30.43 4.21
C SER A 386 -12.30 31.75 4.66
N ASN A 387 -11.92 31.82 5.93
CA ASN A 387 -11.24 32.97 6.53
C ASN A 387 -10.01 32.48 7.29
N ILE A 388 -9.08 31.87 6.55
CA ILE A 388 -7.84 31.33 7.11
C ILE A 388 -6.87 32.46 7.39
N THR A 389 -6.43 32.58 8.64
CA THR A 389 -5.54 33.65 9.09
C THR A 389 -4.11 33.19 9.31
N ASP A 390 -3.90 31.89 9.51
CA ASP A 390 -2.59 31.34 9.87
C ASP A 390 -2.40 29.95 9.25
N ILE A 391 -1.21 29.72 8.69
CA ILE A 391 -0.74 28.36 8.39
C ILE A 391 0.05 27.88 9.60
N GLY A 392 -0.45 26.83 10.24
CA GLY A 392 0.02 26.31 11.52
C GLY A 392 1.33 25.55 11.42
N TYR A 393 1.90 25.25 12.60
CA TYR A 393 3.16 24.52 12.74
C TYR A 393 3.12 23.20 11.96
N GLY A 394 4.08 23.00 11.05
CA GLY A 394 4.19 21.76 10.28
C GLY A 394 2.96 21.40 9.42
N CYS A 395 2.12 22.37 9.07
CA CYS A 395 0.81 22.11 8.45
C CYS A 395 0.89 21.24 7.19
N PHE A 396 1.89 21.45 6.34
CA PHE A 396 2.16 20.71 5.10
C PHE A 396 3.56 20.10 5.14
N PHE A 397 4.01 19.69 6.33
CA PHE A 397 5.30 19.00 6.47
C PHE A 397 5.31 17.72 5.64
N ASP A 398 6.38 17.49 4.86
CA ASP A 398 6.59 16.27 4.04
C ASP A 398 5.47 16.01 3.00
N CYS A 399 4.85 17.08 2.50
CA CYS A 399 3.90 16.98 1.41
C CYS A 399 4.64 16.96 0.05
N ASP A 400 5.41 15.90 -0.21
CA ASP A 400 6.36 15.82 -1.32
C ASP A 400 5.72 16.02 -2.70
N LEU A 401 4.47 15.58 -2.90
CA LEU A 401 3.74 15.76 -4.15
C LEU A 401 3.18 17.17 -4.36
N LEU A 402 3.21 18.04 -3.34
CA LEU A 402 2.57 19.36 -3.36
C LEU A 402 3.32 20.30 -4.30
N THR A 403 2.75 20.59 -5.47
CA THR A 403 3.42 21.41 -6.50
C THR A 403 3.08 22.90 -6.43
N THR A 404 1.88 23.24 -5.97
CA THR A 404 1.36 24.62 -6.01
C THR A 404 0.50 24.94 -4.79
N VAL A 405 0.74 26.11 -4.19
CA VAL A 405 -0.07 26.64 -3.09
C VAL A 405 -0.41 28.12 -3.32
N ILE A 406 -1.69 28.45 -3.27
CA ILE A 406 -2.16 29.84 -3.32
C ILE A 406 -2.78 30.19 -1.97
N LEU A 407 -2.03 30.88 -1.11
CA LEU A 407 -2.53 31.26 0.22
C LEU A 407 -3.57 32.39 0.10
N PRO A 408 -4.69 32.35 0.86
CA PRO A 408 -5.71 33.40 0.85
C PRO A 408 -5.15 34.75 1.32
N ASP A 409 -5.71 35.84 0.79
CA ASP A 409 -5.34 37.21 1.19
C ASP A 409 -5.53 37.50 2.69
N THR A 410 -6.27 36.66 3.42
CA THR A 410 -6.49 36.75 4.86
C THR A 410 -5.33 36.19 5.70
N VAL A 411 -4.39 35.44 5.11
CA VAL A 411 -3.29 34.81 5.84
C VAL A 411 -2.28 35.85 6.31
N THR A 412 -2.12 35.95 7.63
CA THR A 412 -1.22 36.88 8.30
C THR A 412 0.06 36.23 8.80
N SER A 413 0.09 34.91 8.95
CA SER A 413 1.26 34.18 9.42
C SER A 413 1.43 32.79 8.79
N ILE A 414 2.69 32.41 8.57
CA ILE A 414 3.13 31.06 8.20
C ILE A 414 4.05 30.60 9.32
N SER A 415 3.65 29.55 10.04
CA SER A 415 4.37 29.07 11.22
C SER A 415 5.62 28.26 10.86
N ASP A 416 6.37 27.87 11.89
CA ASP A 416 7.59 27.08 11.74
C ASP A 416 7.27 25.73 11.07
N TYR A 417 8.17 25.28 10.18
CA TYR A 417 8.09 24.03 9.42
C TYR A 417 6.84 23.86 8.52
N ALA A 418 6.05 24.92 8.29
CA ALA A 418 4.74 24.82 7.64
C ALA A 418 4.72 24.10 6.27
N PHE A 419 5.78 24.23 5.48
CA PHE A 419 6.01 23.58 4.17
C PHE A 419 7.41 22.95 4.11
N CYS A 420 7.93 22.53 5.27
CA CYS A 420 9.24 21.86 5.32
C CYS A 420 9.16 20.55 4.52
N THR A 421 10.22 20.29 3.74
CA THR A 421 10.40 19.14 2.84
C THR A 421 9.29 18.93 1.82
N CYS A 422 8.60 19.98 1.35
CA CYS A 422 7.75 19.85 0.15
C CYS A 422 8.63 19.85 -1.13
N GLU A 423 9.26 18.73 -1.45
CA GLU A 423 10.31 18.64 -2.48
C GLU A 423 9.83 19.10 -3.87
N ASP A 424 8.60 18.75 -4.29
CA ASP A 424 8.05 19.15 -5.59
C ASP A 424 7.37 20.53 -5.59
N LEU A 425 7.40 21.30 -4.49
CA LEU A 425 6.73 22.61 -4.40
C LEU A 425 7.41 23.63 -5.31
N GLN A 426 6.81 23.89 -6.47
CA GLN A 426 7.35 24.80 -7.49
C GLN A 426 6.94 26.26 -7.26
N TYR A 427 5.73 26.49 -6.76
CA TYR A 427 5.14 27.81 -6.61
C TYR A 427 4.32 27.97 -5.32
N VAL A 428 4.60 29.05 -4.58
CA VAL A 428 3.77 29.52 -3.46
C VAL A 428 3.44 31.01 -3.61
N TYR A 429 2.16 31.35 -3.57
CA TYR A 429 1.72 32.74 -3.41
C TYR A 429 1.61 33.06 -1.92
N ILE A 430 2.43 34.01 -1.45
CA ILE A 430 2.35 34.57 -0.10
C ILE A 430 1.64 35.94 -0.18
N PRO A 431 0.51 36.14 0.50
CA PRO A 431 -0.29 37.36 0.36
C PRO A 431 0.39 38.57 1.01
N ASP A 432 0.06 39.76 0.52
CA ASP A 432 0.65 41.02 1.00
C ASP A 432 0.38 41.29 2.50
N SER A 433 -0.63 40.63 3.09
CA SER A 433 -1.01 40.69 4.51
C SER A 433 -0.12 39.85 5.43
N CYS A 434 0.68 38.93 4.89
CA CYS A 434 1.49 38.02 5.70
C CYS A 434 2.68 38.77 6.36
N GLY A 435 2.65 38.81 7.70
CA GLY A 435 3.61 39.51 8.54
C GLY A 435 4.74 38.61 9.07
N TYR A 436 4.53 37.31 9.14
CA TYR A 436 5.46 36.36 9.75
C TYR A 436 5.62 35.11 8.88
N ILE A 437 6.87 34.74 8.61
CA ILE A 437 7.23 33.45 8.02
C ILE A 437 8.19 32.77 9.01
N GLY A 438 7.84 31.58 9.47
CA GLY A 438 8.50 30.89 10.57
C GLY A 438 9.84 30.26 10.26
N GLU A 439 10.44 29.70 11.30
CA GLU A 439 11.70 28.93 11.22
C GLU A 439 11.51 27.70 10.32
N ASN A 440 12.45 27.44 9.41
CA ASN A 440 12.40 26.30 8.48
C ASN A 440 11.09 26.19 7.66
N ALA A 441 10.31 27.26 7.53
CA ALA A 441 8.95 27.20 6.98
C ALA A 441 8.87 26.58 5.58
N PHE A 442 9.89 26.74 4.74
CA PHE A 442 10.02 26.16 3.40
C PHE A 442 11.36 25.42 3.26
N MET A 443 11.93 24.93 4.35
CA MET A 443 13.23 24.24 4.30
C MET A 443 13.13 23.00 3.40
N GLY A 444 14.05 22.82 2.45
CA GLY A 444 14.09 21.63 1.57
C GLY A 444 13.01 21.58 0.48
N CYS A 445 12.44 22.73 0.08
CA CYS A 445 11.60 22.81 -1.11
C CYS A 445 12.50 22.90 -2.36
N ASP A 446 12.96 21.75 -2.86
CA ASP A 446 13.99 21.66 -3.89
C ASP A 446 13.58 22.29 -5.24
N GLU A 447 12.29 22.21 -5.57
CA GLU A 447 11.72 22.73 -6.81
C GLU A 447 11.23 24.20 -6.71
N LEU A 448 11.28 24.81 -5.52
CA LEU A 448 10.69 26.14 -5.30
C LEU A 448 11.45 27.22 -6.06
N SER A 449 10.77 27.83 -7.04
CA SER A 449 11.42 28.67 -8.05
C SER A 449 11.35 30.16 -7.74
N TYR A 450 10.26 30.64 -7.13
CA TYR A 450 10.08 32.07 -6.85
C TYR A 450 9.27 32.32 -5.58
N VAL A 451 9.75 33.26 -4.76
CA VAL A 451 9.00 33.80 -3.61
C VAL A 451 9.14 35.31 -3.56
N LYS A 452 8.00 36.01 -3.44
CA LYS A 452 7.95 37.42 -3.09
C LYS A 452 7.60 37.55 -1.61
N VAL A 453 8.57 37.90 -0.78
CA VAL A 453 8.32 38.19 0.64
C VAL A 453 7.48 39.47 0.73
N PRO A 454 6.33 39.46 1.43
CA PRO A 454 5.43 40.61 1.54
C PRO A 454 6.05 41.84 2.18
N ASN A 455 5.55 43.02 1.81
CA ASN A 455 5.92 44.27 2.50
C ASN A 455 5.47 44.31 3.95
N ALA A 456 4.41 43.60 4.32
CA ALA A 456 3.96 43.50 5.71
C ALA A 456 4.91 42.65 6.57
N CYS A 457 5.69 41.75 5.95
CA CYS A 457 6.59 40.83 6.65
C CYS A 457 7.55 41.58 7.57
N TRP A 458 7.43 41.36 8.88
CA TRP A 458 8.25 41.99 9.92
C TRP A 458 9.29 41.01 10.48
N LYS A 459 9.15 39.71 10.20
CA LYS A 459 10.12 38.68 10.58
C LYS A 459 10.07 37.49 9.61
N LEU A 460 11.27 37.13 9.13
CA LEU A 460 11.58 35.82 8.56
C LEU A 460 12.30 35.00 9.64
N GLY A 461 11.87 33.77 9.88
CA GLY A 461 12.51 32.85 10.80
C GLY A 461 13.84 32.34 10.24
N ASP A 462 14.67 31.83 11.15
CA ASP A 462 15.95 31.23 10.81
C ASP A 462 15.70 30.08 9.81
N LYS A 463 16.56 29.97 8.78
CA LYS A 463 16.46 28.90 7.77
C LYS A 463 15.11 28.76 7.05
N ALA A 464 14.27 29.80 7.05
CA ALA A 464 12.94 29.75 6.43
C ALA A 464 12.94 29.21 4.99
N PHE A 465 14.01 29.40 4.22
CA PHE A 465 14.18 28.85 2.86
C PHE A 465 15.53 28.13 2.68
N ASP A 466 16.09 27.52 3.74
CA ASP A 466 17.32 26.73 3.62
C ASP A 466 17.06 25.49 2.75
N GLY A 467 18.02 25.09 1.91
CA GLY A 467 17.79 23.93 1.03
C GLY A 467 16.81 24.20 -0.12
N CYS A 468 16.64 25.46 -0.55
CA CYS A 468 15.87 25.82 -1.74
C CYS A 468 16.81 26.22 -2.89
N PRO A 469 17.52 25.28 -3.55
CA PRO A 469 18.58 25.58 -4.51
C PRO A 469 18.12 26.31 -5.79
N ARG A 470 16.83 26.23 -6.13
CA ARG A 470 16.25 26.87 -7.34
C ARG A 470 15.65 28.25 -7.09
N LEU A 471 15.60 28.68 -5.84
CA LEU A 471 14.79 29.82 -5.43
C LEU A 471 15.36 31.16 -5.87
N TYR A 472 14.56 31.93 -6.61
CA TYR A 472 14.68 33.37 -6.71
C TYR A 472 13.76 34.05 -5.68
N ILE A 473 14.33 34.75 -4.70
CA ILE A 473 13.55 35.41 -3.64
C ILE A 473 13.67 36.94 -3.70
N SER A 474 12.54 37.62 -3.53
CA SER A 474 12.44 39.09 -3.45
C SER A 474 12.04 39.54 -2.05
N VAL A 475 12.94 40.22 -1.36
CA VAL A 475 12.86 40.52 0.08
C VAL A 475 12.81 42.04 0.33
N PRO A 476 11.90 42.55 1.17
CA PRO A 476 11.91 43.95 1.59
C PRO A 476 13.20 44.33 2.32
N THR A 477 13.78 45.50 2.04
CA THR A 477 15.04 45.95 2.70
C THR A 477 14.99 46.03 4.23
N LYS A 478 13.79 46.06 4.83
CA LYS A 478 13.61 46.09 6.29
C LYS A 478 13.82 44.73 6.97
N VAL A 479 13.88 43.64 6.21
CA VAL A 479 14.20 42.31 6.71
C VAL A 479 15.72 42.15 6.61
N SER A 480 16.43 42.24 7.74
CA SER A 480 17.89 42.08 7.82
C SER A 480 18.29 40.64 8.16
N ASP A 481 19.57 40.32 7.96
CA ASP A 481 20.21 39.07 8.42
C ASP A 481 19.62 37.77 7.82
N PHE A 482 18.96 37.91 6.67
CA PHE A 482 18.38 36.80 5.92
C PHE A 482 19.46 35.96 5.22
N ALA A 483 19.36 34.64 5.36
CA ALA A 483 20.19 33.62 4.70
C ALA A 483 21.68 33.56 5.10
N ASP A 484 22.05 34.13 6.25
CA ASP A 484 23.43 34.07 6.76
C ASP A 484 23.81 32.69 7.34
N ASP A 485 22.83 31.93 7.79
CA ASP A 485 22.97 30.62 8.46
C ASP A 485 22.53 29.42 7.59
N TYR A 486 22.25 29.66 6.30
CA TYR A 486 21.74 28.64 5.38
C TYR A 486 22.87 27.70 4.94
N SER A 487 22.58 26.41 4.95
CA SER A 487 23.43 25.38 4.35
C SER A 487 23.42 25.47 2.82
N THR A 488 22.27 25.79 2.23
CA THR A 488 22.06 26.01 0.79
C THR A 488 21.26 27.28 0.60
N LYS A 489 21.89 28.31 0.05
CA LYS A 489 21.27 29.62 -0.17
C LYS A 489 20.35 29.61 -1.40
N PRO A 490 19.33 30.50 -1.45
CA PRO A 490 18.57 30.74 -2.67
C PRO A 490 19.49 31.07 -3.85
N MET A 491 19.08 30.68 -5.06
CA MET A 491 19.81 30.96 -6.30
C MET A 491 20.06 32.45 -6.50
N TYR A 492 19.09 33.28 -6.14
CA TYR A 492 19.23 34.73 -6.19
C TYR A 492 18.36 35.40 -5.12
N ILE A 493 18.88 36.48 -4.51
CA ILE A 493 18.17 37.32 -3.55
C ILE A 493 18.09 38.76 -4.09
N GLU A 494 16.89 39.22 -4.40
CA GLU A 494 16.58 40.62 -4.69
C GLU A 494 16.22 41.35 -3.39
N ASN A 495 16.89 42.46 -3.11
CA ASN A 495 16.50 43.38 -2.04
C ASN A 495 15.72 44.55 -2.63
N ARG A 496 14.51 44.81 -2.13
CA ARG A 496 13.56 45.78 -2.70
C ARG A 496 12.89 46.71 -1.68
#